data_AF-A0A382AQI0-F1
#
_entry.id   AF-A0A382AQI0-F1
#
_cell.length_a   1.000
_cell.length_b   1.000
_cell.length_c   1.000
_cell.angle_alpha   90.00
_cell.angle_beta   90.00
_cell.angle_gamma   90.00
#
_symmetry.space_group_name_H-M   'P 1'
#
loop_
_entity.id
_entity.type
_entity.pdbx_description
1 polymer ?
#
loop_
_entity_poly.entity_id
_entity_poly.type
_entity_poly.pdbx_seq_one_letter_code
_entity_poly.pdbx_strand_id
1 'polypeptide(L)'
;MDNLPQKKKQGLPARLTIMQRKFAELLVFNEGHKFAYECAKDAGYEGDNATLRVKASQLQNPKYYPLVFKHIGELREETYKKYGISFGGHLAELAKIRDDAKKSRSFSAATNAEKARGAVGGLYIEQKIIRTGKIEDLSEDELNKRISTIVEDNTLLLDPKSKDKDPKDKKPKPVLS
;
A
#
# COMPACT_ATOMS: atom_id res chain seq x y z
N MET A 1 -26.02 20.17 -38.69
CA MET A 1 -27.06 19.67 -37.76
C MET A 1 -26.34 19.33 -36.47
N ASP A 2 -26.11 20.34 -35.65
CA ASP A 2 -25.32 20.23 -34.42
C ASP A 2 -26.10 19.47 -33.35
N ASN A 3 -25.56 18.32 -32.95
CA ASN A 3 -26.13 17.49 -31.90
C ASN A 3 -25.67 18.05 -30.54
N LEU A 4 -26.48 18.94 -29.94
CA LEU A 4 -26.22 19.45 -28.60
C LEU A 4 -26.33 18.31 -27.56
N PRO A 5 -25.42 18.24 -26.57
CA PRO A 5 -25.46 17.23 -25.54
C PRO A 5 -26.72 17.34 -24.68
N GLN A 6 -27.52 16.28 -24.63
CA GLN A 6 -28.74 16.20 -23.85
C GLN A 6 -28.46 16.37 -22.36
N LYS A 7 -29.02 17.43 -21.77
CA LYS A 7 -28.88 17.79 -20.36
C LYS A 7 -29.53 16.70 -19.47
N LYS A 8 -28.70 16.04 -18.64
CA LYS A 8 -29.12 14.98 -17.71
C LYS A 8 -30.21 15.50 -16.78
N LYS A 9 -31.41 14.90 -16.83
CA LYS A 9 -32.56 15.25 -15.97
C LYS A 9 -32.14 15.20 -14.50
N GLN A 10 -32.30 16.31 -13.77
CA GLN A 10 -32.02 16.39 -12.34
C GLN A 10 -33.06 15.56 -11.57
N GLY A 11 -32.73 14.30 -11.29
CA GLY A 11 -33.45 13.46 -10.36
C GLY A 11 -33.10 13.79 -8.90
N LEU A 12 -33.80 13.14 -7.96
CA LEU A 12 -33.49 13.21 -6.53
C LEU A 12 -31.98 13.02 -6.28
N PRO A 13 -31.40 13.72 -5.28
CA PRO A 13 -29.98 13.58 -4.96
C PRO A 13 -29.67 12.11 -4.65
N ALA A 14 -28.57 11.61 -5.22
CA ALA A 14 -28.14 10.24 -5.01
C ALA A 14 -27.88 10.00 -3.51
N ARG A 15 -28.50 8.94 -2.97
CA ARG A 15 -28.39 8.54 -1.56
C ARG A 15 -27.73 7.16 -1.46
N LEU A 16 -27.03 6.93 -0.36
CA LEU A 16 -26.49 5.61 -0.01
C LEU A 16 -27.61 4.62 0.23
N THR A 17 -27.47 3.42 -0.33
CA THR A 17 -28.35 2.29 0.01
C THR A 17 -28.03 1.76 1.41
N ILE A 18 -28.97 1.04 2.02
CA ILE A 18 -28.77 0.42 3.34
C ILE A 18 -27.56 -0.53 3.33
N MET A 19 -27.44 -1.34 2.27
CA MET A 19 -26.31 -2.27 2.10
C MET A 19 -24.98 -1.53 1.96
N GLN A 20 -24.95 -0.40 1.23
CA GLN A 20 -23.75 0.41 1.07
C GLN A 20 -23.30 1.06 2.39
N ARG A 21 -24.26 1.55 3.19
CA ARG A 21 -23.96 2.09 4.53
C ARG A 21 -23.43 1.00 5.45
N LYS A 22 -24.12 -0.15 5.50
CA LYS A 22 -23.71 -1.30 6.31
C LYS A 22 -22.32 -1.80 5.92
N PHE A 23 -22.02 -1.86 4.61
CA PHE A 23 -20.68 -2.18 4.13
C PHE A 23 -19.63 -1.19 4.64
N ALA A 24 -19.89 0.12 4.54
CA ALA A 24 -18.96 1.15 5.00
C ALA A 24 -18.69 1.05 6.51
N GLU A 25 -19.75 0.89 7.32
CA GLU A 25 -19.64 0.69 8.77
C GLU A 25 -18.84 -0.56 9.12
N LEU A 26 -19.17 -1.70 8.51
CA LEU A 26 -18.46 -2.97 8.75
C LEU A 26 -16.98 -2.90 8.34
N LEU A 27 -16.69 -2.17 7.25
CA LEU A 27 -15.32 -1.99 6.76
C LEU A 27 -14.48 -1.15 7.73
N VAL A 28 -15.01 -0.03 8.22
CA VAL A 28 -14.27 0.88 9.12
C VAL A 28 -14.14 0.29 10.53
N PHE A 29 -15.21 -0.30 11.08
CA PHE A 29 -15.18 -0.81 12.46
C PHE A 29 -14.43 -2.14 12.62
N ASN A 30 -14.23 -2.89 11.54
CA ASN A 30 -13.47 -4.15 11.56
C ASN A 30 -12.15 -4.06 10.76
N GLU A 31 -11.63 -2.84 10.57
CA GLU A 31 -10.40 -2.62 9.81
C GLU A 31 -9.23 -3.40 10.44
N GLY A 32 -8.54 -4.21 9.63
CA GLY A 32 -7.46 -5.09 10.09
C GLY A 32 -7.89 -6.44 10.72
N HIS A 33 -9.19 -6.64 10.97
CA HIS A 33 -9.73 -7.89 11.55
C HIS A 33 -10.57 -8.70 10.56
N LYS A 34 -11.18 -8.06 9.56
CA LYS A 34 -11.94 -8.71 8.49
C LYS A 34 -11.47 -8.26 7.13
N PHE A 35 -11.54 -9.16 6.16
CA PHE A 35 -11.29 -8.79 4.77
C PHE A 35 -12.49 -8.04 4.18
N ALA A 36 -12.25 -7.11 3.26
CA ALA A 36 -13.31 -6.31 2.66
C ALA A 36 -14.40 -7.13 1.96
N TYR A 37 -14.07 -8.30 1.40
CA TYR A 37 -15.06 -9.18 0.78
C TYR A 37 -16.00 -9.82 1.82
N GLU A 38 -15.53 -10.04 3.05
CA GLU A 38 -16.33 -10.54 4.17
C GLU A 38 -17.29 -9.44 4.65
N CYS A 39 -16.82 -8.19 4.72
CA CYS A 39 -17.69 -7.05 5.00
C CYS A 39 -18.77 -6.87 3.92
N ALA A 40 -18.45 -7.14 2.65
CA ALA A 40 -19.46 -7.13 1.57
C ALA A 40 -20.48 -8.25 1.75
N LYS A 41 -20.05 -9.46 2.09
CA LYS A 41 -20.95 -10.58 2.39
C LYS A 41 -21.88 -10.26 3.56
N ASP A 42 -21.33 -9.77 4.66
CA ASP A 42 -22.08 -9.39 5.87
C ASP A 42 -23.04 -8.20 5.63
N ALA A 43 -22.71 -7.33 4.68
CA ALA A 43 -23.57 -6.25 4.21
C ALA A 43 -24.74 -6.73 3.33
N GLY A 44 -24.75 -8.02 2.96
CA GLY A 44 -25.82 -8.66 2.18
C GLY A 44 -25.53 -8.79 0.69
N TYR A 45 -24.30 -8.53 0.23
CA TYR A 45 -23.95 -8.79 -1.17
C TYR A 45 -23.77 -10.29 -1.39
N GLU A 46 -24.38 -10.80 -2.45
CA GLU A 46 -24.29 -12.20 -2.85
C GLU A 46 -23.21 -12.42 -3.90
N GLY A 47 -22.62 -13.62 -3.91
CA GLY A 47 -21.58 -14.03 -4.84
C GLY A 47 -20.57 -14.98 -4.22
N ASP A 48 -19.73 -15.57 -5.06
CA ASP A 48 -18.56 -16.29 -4.62
C ASP A 48 -17.49 -15.31 -4.08
N ASN A 49 -16.43 -15.86 -3.45
CA ASN A 49 -15.37 -15.03 -2.87
C ASN A 49 -14.69 -14.13 -3.91
N ALA A 50 -14.56 -14.58 -5.16
CA ALA A 50 -13.97 -13.77 -6.23
C ALA A 50 -14.85 -12.57 -6.57
N THR A 51 -16.14 -12.79 -6.78
CA THR A 51 -17.11 -11.72 -7.08
C THR A 51 -17.21 -10.71 -5.94
N LEU A 52 -17.23 -11.19 -4.70
CA LEU A 52 -17.29 -10.32 -3.51
C LEU A 52 -16.03 -9.48 -3.33
N ARG A 53 -14.84 -10.02 -3.65
CA ARG A 53 -13.59 -9.24 -3.66
C ARG A 53 -13.64 -8.11 -4.68
N VAL A 54 -14.10 -8.40 -5.89
CA VAL A 54 -14.26 -7.38 -6.94
C VAL A 54 -15.28 -6.33 -6.52
N LYS A 55 -16.44 -6.75 -5.97
CA LYS A 55 -17.48 -5.84 -5.50
C LYS A 55 -17.00 -4.93 -4.38
N ALA A 56 -16.31 -5.49 -3.38
CA ALA A 56 -15.74 -4.73 -2.27
C ALA A 56 -14.69 -3.71 -2.74
N SER A 57 -13.86 -4.08 -3.73
CA SER A 57 -12.91 -3.17 -4.38
C SER A 57 -13.61 -2.03 -5.11
N GLN A 58 -14.67 -2.32 -5.87
CA GLN A 58 -15.47 -1.31 -6.55
C GLN A 58 -16.14 -0.34 -5.57
N LEU A 59 -16.74 -0.84 -4.49
CA LEU A 59 -17.42 -0.03 -3.47
C LEU A 59 -16.47 0.97 -2.79
N GLN A 60 -15.19 0.62 -2.66
CA GLN A 60 -14.14 1.48 -2.12
C GLN A 60 -13.53 2.42 -3.17
N ASN A 61 -13.92 2.32 -4.43
CA ASN A 61 -13.32 3.11 -5.49
C ASN A 61 -14.16 4.38 -5.77
N PRO A 62 -13.59 5.58 -5.67
CA PRO A 62 -14.31 6.84 -5.88
C PRO A 62 -14.85 6.99 -7.31
N LYS A 63 -14.25 6.32 -8.30
CA LYS A 63 -14.71 6.34 -9.69
C LYS A 63 -16.04 5.61 -9.87
N TYR A 64 -16.25 4.51 -9.15
CA TYR A 64 -17.45 3.67 -9.28
C TYR A 64 -18.52 4.03 -8.27
N TYR A 65 -18.14 4.24 -7.00
CA TYR A 65 -19.07 4.53 -5.90
C TYR A 65 -18.59 5.73 -5.08
N PRO A 66 -18.63 6.96 -5.64
CA PRO A 66 -18.11 8.16 -4.98
C PRO A 66 -18.76 8.46 -3.63
N LEU A 67 -20.07 8.17 -3.49
CA LEU A 67 -20.79 8.39 -2.23
C LEU A 67 -20.38 7.41 -1.13
N VAL A 68 -20.13 6.14 -1.50
CA VAL A 68 -19.65 5.12 -0.56
C VAL A 68 -18.25 5.47 -0.09
N PHE A 69 -17.37 5.85 -1.03
CA PHE A 69 -16.03 6.32 -0.71
C PHE A 69 -16.03 7.51 0.25
N LYS A 70 -16.86 8.53 -0.04
CA LYS A 70 -16.99 9.70 0.83
C LYS A 70 -17.45 9.30 2.24
N HIS A 71 -18.47 8.44 2.34
CA HIS A 71 -19.01 8.01 3.63
C HIS A 71 -18.02 7.17 4.45
N ILE A 72 -17.23 6.30 3.80
CA ILE A 72 -16.11 5.60 4.45
C ILE A 72 -15.11 6.61 5.02
N GLY A 73 -14.79 7.66 4.27
CA GLY A 73 -13.92 8.75 4.73
C GLY A 73 -14.47 9.48 5.96
N GLU A 74 -15.75 9.86 5.92
CA GLU A 74 -16.45 10.50 7.04
C GLU A 74 -16.43 9.60 8.31
N LEU A 75 -16.76 8.32 8.17
CA LEU A 75 -16.72 7.35 9.28
C LEU A 75 -15.31 7.16 9.86
N ARG A 76 -14.28 7.12 9.00
CA ARG A 76 -12.89 7.06 9.46
C ARG A 76 -12.50 8.32 10.21
N GLU A 77 -12.86 9.49 9.70
CA GLU A 77 -12.58 10.76 10.38
C GLU A 77 -13.28 10.85 11.73
N GLU A 78 -14.54 10.42 11.82
CA GLU A 78 -15.28 10.30 13.08
C GLU A 78 -14.62 9.30 14.03
N THR A 79 -14.17 8.15 13.52
CA THR A 79 -13.47 7.13 14.31
C THR A 79 -12.14 7.67 14.82
N TYR A 80 -11.35 8.36 13.99
CA TYR A 80 -10.11 9.01 14.40
C TYR A 80 -10.34 10.11 15.44
N LYS A 81 -11.41 10.90 15.31
CA LYS A 81 -11.82 11.89 16.32
C LYS A 81 -12.22 11.21 17.63
N LYS A 82 -13.00 10.12 17.56
CA LYS A 82 -13.52 9.40 18.73
C LYS A 82 -12.43 8.68 19.51
N TYR A 83 -11.52 7.99 18.83
CA TYR A 83 -10.44 7.21 19.45
C TYR A 83 -9.14 7.99 19.59
N GLY A 84 -9.08 9.25 19.14
CA GLY A 84 -7.90 10.11 19.30
C GLY A 84 -6.66 9.64 18.53
N ILE A 85 -6.82 8.68 17.61
CA ILE A 85 -5.75 8.11 16.76
C ILE A 85 -5.41 9.14 15.67
N SER A 86 -4.87 10.27 16.09
CA SER A 86 -4.18 11.23 15.26
C SER A 86 -2.69 10.91 15.29
N PHE A 87 -1.92 11.38 14.31
CA PHE A 87 -0.46 11.26 14.32
C PHE A 87 0.15 11.71 15.67
N GLY A 88 -0.33 12.85 16.20
CA GLY A 88 0.05 13.36 17.51
C GLY A 88 -0.42 12.47 18.66
N GLY A 89 -1.64 11.95 18.61
CA GLY A 89 -2.19 11.03 19.61
C GLY A 89 -1.41 9.73 19.72
N HIS A 90 -1.08 9.11 18.58
CA HIS A 90 -0.24 7.91 18.53
C HIS A 90 1.16 8.17 19.13
N LEU A 91 1.74 9.34 18.83
CA LEU A 91 3.02 9.77 19.43
C LEU A 91 2.93 9.96 20.95
N ALA A 92 1.81 10.48 21.43
CA ALA A 92 1.54 10.69 22.84
C ALA A 92 1.28 9.37 23.59
N GLU A 93 0.56 8.43 22.98
CA GLU A 93 0.35 7.10 23.55
C GLU A 93 1.66 6.32 23.65
N LEU A 94 2.50 6.33 22.61
CA LEU A 94 3.82 5.71 22.67
C LEU A 94 4.71 6.34 23.75
N ALA A 95 4.64 7.66 23.94
CA ALA A 95 5.34 8.34 25.03
C ALA A 95 4.82 7.89 26.41
N LYS A 96 3.50 7.73 26.56
CA LYS A 96 2.89 7.23 27.79
C LYS A 96 3.29 5.78 28.09
N ILE A 97 3.24 4.89 27.09
CA ILE A 97 3.70 3.49 27.22
C ILE A 97 5.17 3.44 27.64
N ARG A 98 6.02 4.27 27.03
CA ARG A 98 7.43 4.40 27.42
C ARG A 98 7.58 4.83 28.87
N ASP A 99 6.85 5.86 29.31
CA ASP A 99 6.97 6.40 30.67
C ASP A 99 6.45 5.40 31.71
N ASP A 100 5.37 4.69 31.43
CA ASP A 100 4.84 3.64 32.29
C ASP A 100 5.75 2.40 32.32
N ALA A 101 6.38 2.05 31.19
CA ALA A 101 7.43 1.04 31.13
C ALA A 101 8.68 1.42 31.96
N LYS A 102 9.09 2.70 31.93
CA LYS A 102 10.17 3.23 32.79
C LYS A 102 9.80 3.15 34.26
N LYS A 103 8.59 3.54 34.64
CA LYS A 103 8.09 3.46 36.03
C LYS A 103 8.08 2.02 36.54
N SER A 104 7.68 1.07 35.69
CA SER A 104 7.69 -0.37 36.00
C SER A 104 9.06 -1.03 35.91
N ARG A 105 10.14 -0.26 35.67
CA ARG A 105 11.53 -0.74 35.49
C ARG A 105 11.70 -1.72 34.31
N SER A 106 10.74 -1.76 33.38
CA SER A 106 10.84 -2.54 32.16
C SER A 106 11.55 -1.72 31.07
N PHE A 107 12.87 -1.62 31.18
CA PHE A 107 13.67 -0.78 30.29
C PHE A 107 13.66 -1.26 28.84
N SER A 108 13.53 -2.56 28.59
CA SER A 108 13.40 -3.13 27.24
C SER A 108 12.09 -2.72 26.55
N ALA A 109 10.98 -2.71 27.29
CA ALA A 109 9.71 -2.21 26.78
C ALA A 109 9.76 -0.70 26.52
N ALA A 110 10.42 0.05 27.39
CA ALA A 110 10.59 1.49 27.22
C ALA A 110 11.44 1.85 25.98
N THR A 111 12.55 1.15 25.74
CA THR A 111 13.40 1.39 24.57
C THR A 111 12.68 0.99 23.28
N ASN A 112 11.93 -0.11 23.27
CA ASN A 112 11.12 -0.49 22.13
C ASN A 112 10.02 0.53 21.81
N ALA A 113 9.35 1.07 22.84
CA ALA A 113 8.35 2.12 22.66
C ALA A 113 8.95 3.41 22.11
N GLU A 114 10.13 3.83 22.58
CA GLU A 114 10.81 5.02 22.04
C GLU A 114 11.32 4.78 20.61
N LYS A 115 11.82 3.58 20.31
CA LYS A 115 12.14 3.19 18.94
C LYS A 115 10.88 3.35 18.09
N ALA A 116 9.80 2.62 18.37
CA ALA A 116 8.55 2.74 17.60
C ALA A 116 8.07 4.20 17.43
N ARG A 117 8.20 5.04 18.46
CA ARG A 117 7.91 6.47 18.40
C ARG A 117 8.79 7.23 17.41
N GLY A 118 10.09 6.94 17.39
CA GLY A 118 11.03 7.46 16.40
C GLY A 118 10.71 7.04 14.96
N ALA A 119 10.22 5.82 14.73
CA ALA A 119 9.77 5.38 13.39
C ALA A 119 8.62 6.24 12.91
N VAL A 120 7.62 6.38 13.77
CA VAL A 120 6.40 7.15 13.47
C VAL A 120 6.77 8.61 13.24
N GLY A 121 7.69 9.15 14.04
CA GLY A 121 8.26 10.50 13.85
C GLY A 121 9.13 10.66 12.60
N GLY A 122 9.35 9.61 11.81
CA GLY A 122 10.18 9.65 10.61
C GLY A 122 11.69 9.72 10.86
N LEU A 123 12.14 9.47 12.11
CA LEU A 123 13.56 9.54 12.48
C LEU A 123 14.36 8.34 11.97
N TYR A 124 13.69 7.23 11.65
CA TYR A 124 14.34 6.10 10.98
C TYR A 124 13.39 5.40 10.00
N ILE A 125 13.96 4.91 8.91
CA ILE A 125 13.28 4.15 7.87
C ILE A 125 13.99 2.80 7.77
N GLU A 126 13.25 1.70 8.01
CA GLU A 126 13.80 0.36 7.84
C GLU A 126 13.77 -0.01 6.34
N GLN A 127 14.94 -0.14 5.74
CA GLN A 127 15.08 -0.59 4.35
C GLN A 127 15.39 -2.10 4.33
N LYS A 128 14.39 -2.92 4.01
CA LYS A 128 14.61 -4.34 3.75
C LYS A 128 14.98 -4.54 2.28
N ILE A 129 16.28 -4.64 1.99
CA ILE A 129 16.75 -5.01 0.65
C ILE A 129 16.65 -6.52 0.51
N ILE A 130 15.64 -6.99 -0.22
CA ILE A 130 15.54 -8.40 -0.62
C ILE A 130 16.40 -8.57 -1.87
N ARG A 131 17.58 -9.17 -1.71
CA ARG A 131 18.43 -9.56 -2.85
C ARG A 131 17.91 -10.90 -3.37
N THR A 132 17.25 -10.89 -4.52
CA THR A 132 16.84 -12.11 -5.24
C THR A 132 18.02 -12.66 -6.04
N GLY A 133 18.25 -13.98 -5.90
CA GLY A 133 19.27 -14.74 -6.62
C GLY A 133 20.62 -14.79 -5.89
N LYS A 134 20.81 -15.79 -5.03
CA LYS A 134 22.16 -16.32 -4.79
C LYS A 134 22.62 -17.00 -6.08
N ILE A 135 23.91 -16.93 -6.40
CA ILE A 135 24.47 -17.63 -7.59
C ILE A 135 24.14 -19.14 -7.53
N GLU A 136 24.08 -19.68 -6.32
CA GLU A 136 23.78 -21.09 -6.02
C GLU A 136 22.32 -21.49 -6.35
N ASP A 137 21.39 -20.53 -6.41
CA ASP A 137 19.96 -20.79 -6.68
C ASP A 137 19.60 -20.60 -8.17
N LEU A 138 20.56 -20.23 -9.03
CA LEU A 138 20.33 -20.03 -10.46
C LEU A 138 20.47 -21.36 -11.22
N SER A 139 19.56 -21.63 -12.16
CA SER A 139 19.78 -22.71 -13.13
C SER A 139 20.97 -22.41 -14.04
N GLU A 140 21.59 -23.44 -14.60
CA GLU A 140 22.76 -23.29 -15.48
C GLU A 140 22.48 -22.34 -16.67
N ASP A 141 21.26 -22.38 -17.22
CA ASP A 141 20.81 -21.48 -18.28
C ASP A 141 20.68 -20.02 -17.83
N GLU A 142 20.20 -19.77 -16.61
CA GLU A 142 20.10 -18.42 -16.04
C GLU A 142 21.47 -17.87 -15.67
N LEU A 143 22.37 -18.72 -15.18
CA LEU A 143 23.75 -18.38 -14.88
C LEU A 143 24.49 -17.98 -16.17
N ASN A 144 24.36 -18.78 -17.23
CA ASN A 144 24.96 -18.49 -18.53
C ASN A 144 24.43 -17.19 -19.15
N LYS A 145 23.12 -16.93 -19.05
CA LYS A 145 22.53 -15.64 -19.47
C LYS A 145 23.09 -14.46 -18.68
N ARG A 146 23.27 -14.62 -17.37
CA ARG A 146 23.83 -13.58 -16.50
C ARG A 146 25.31 -13.32 -16.81
N ILE A 147 26.10 -14.37 -17.03
CA ILE A 147 27.50 -14.26 -17.47
C ILE A 147 27.58 -13.56 -18.82
N SER A 148 26.75 -13.95 -19.80
CA SER A 148 26.71 -13.31 -21.11
C SER A 148 26.38 -11.82 -21.02
N THR A 149 25.41 -11.45 -20.17
CA THR A 149 25.05 -10.05 -19.94
C THR A 149 26.22 -9.27 -19.32
N ILE A 150 26.90 -9.86 -18.32
CA ILE A 150 28.07 -9.24 -17.68
C ILE A 150 29.21 -9.03 -18.68
N VAL A 151 29.46 -10.01 -19.55
CA VAL A 151 30.47 -9.90 -20.60
C VAL A 151 30.10 -8.77 -21.57
N GLU A 152 28.86 -8.70 -22.04
CA GLU A 152 28.39 -7.63 -22.93
C GLU A 152 28.50 -6.23 -22.32
N ASP A 153 28.18 -6.10 -21.03
CA ASP A 153 28.24 -4.82 -20.31
C ASP A 153 29.69 -4.38 -20.05
N ASN A 154 30.61 -5.33 -19.90
CA ASN A 154 32.03 -5.08 -19.64
C ASN A 154 32.92 -5.29 -20.87
N THR A 155 32.33 -5.42 -22.06
CA THR A 155 33.02 -5.60 -23.35
C THR A 155 34.15 -4.59 -23.56
N LEU A 156 33.94 -3.33 -23.15
CA LEU A 156 34.93 -2.25 -23.24
C LEU A 156 36.19 -2.49 -22.39
N LEU A 157 36.07 -3.24 -21.29
CA LEU A 157 37.18 -3.59 -20.41
C LEU A 157 37.87 -4.89 -20.82
N LEU A 158 37.11 -5.81 -21.43
CA LEU A 158 37.55 -7.17 -21.76
C LEU A 158 38.19 -7.29 -23.15
N ASP A 159 37.76 -6.48 -24.12
CA ASP A 159 38.28 -6.55 -25.49
C ASP A 159 39.29 -5.42 -25.78
N PRO A 160 40.60 -5.73 -25.90
CA PRO A 160 41.64 -4.71 -26.12
C PRO A 160 41.52 -3.96 -27.45
N LYS A 161 40.69 -4.44 -28.41
CA LYS A 161 40.43 -3.77 -29.70
C LYS A 161 39.28 -2.76 -29.65
N SER A 162 38.60 -2.62 -28.52
CA SER A 162 37.41 -1.75 -28.37
C SER A 162 37.72 -0.37 -27.77
N LYS A 163 38.99 -0.05 -27.51
CA LYS A 163 39.45 1.19 -26.85
C LYS A 163 39.13 2.49 -27.62
N ASP A 164 38.72 2.41 -28.89
CA ASP A 164 38.44 3.56 -29.75
C ASP A 164 36.95 3.87 -29.97
N LYS A 165 36.03 3.25 -29.21
CA LYS A 165 34.58 3.52 -29.34
C LYS A 165 34.05 4.28 -28.13
N ASP A 166 33.51 5.48 -28.39
CA ASP A 166 32.97 6.38 -27.36
C ASP A 166 31.74 5.83 -26.62
N PRO A 167 31.51 6.19 -25.34
CA PRO A 167 30.52 5.54 -24.47
C PRO A 167 29.05 5.95 -24.71
N LYS A 168 28.73 6.67 -25.80
CA LYS A 168 27.48 7.44 -25.91
C LYS A 168 26.24 6.68 -26.42
N ASP A 169 26.34 5.41 -26.79
CA ASP A 169 25.22 4.71 -27.46
C ASP A 169 24.45 3.66 -26.63
N LYS A 170 24.68 3.53 -25.32
CA LYS A 170 23.88 2.61 -24.49
C LYS A 170 22.95 3.38 -23.54
N LYS A 171 21.66 3.46 -23.90
CA LYS A 171 20.60 3.85 -22.96
C LYS A 171 20.67 2.91 -21.74
N PRO A 172 20.58 3.42 -20.49
CA PRO A 172 20.55 2.56 -19.32
C PRO A 172 19.35 1.63 -19.42
N LYS A 173 19.60 0.31 -19.52
CA LYS A 173 18.54 -0.68 -19.40
C LYS A 173 18.04 -0.65 -17.94
N PRO A 174 16.71 -0.67 -17.71
CA PRO A 174 16.18 -0.66 -16.36
C PRO A 174 16.75 -1.84 -15.59
N VAL A 175 17.20 -1.57 -14.37
CA VAL A 175 17.63 -2.59 -13.42
C VAL A 175 16.40 -3.45 -13.16
N LEU A 176 16.41 -4.72 -13.60
CA LEU A 176 15.35 -5.65 -13.21
C LEU A 176 15.40 -5.77 -11.68
N SER A 177 14.29 -5.38 -11.05
CA SER A 177 13.99 -5.60 -9.63
C SER A 177 13.89 -7.09 -9.32
#